data_AF-A0A8T4KM26-F1
#
_entry.id   AF-A0A8T4KM26-F1
#
_cell.length_a   1.000
_cell.length_b   1.000
_cell.length_c   1.000
_cell.angle_alpha   90.00
_cell.angle_beta   90.00
_cell.angle_gamma   90.00
#
_symmetry.space_group_name_H-M   'P 1'
#
loop_
_entity.id
_entity.type
_entity.pdbx_description
1 polymer ?
#
loop_
_entity_poly.entity_id
_entity_poly.type
_entity_poly.pdbx_seq_one_letter_code
_entity_poly.pdbx_strand_id
1 'polypeptide(L)' 'MAIKRLAERKLVMVVEHDLATLDIMADRIHIFYGSPGVYGIVSQPYSVRKGINNFLDGYIPEENIKFRDPL' A
#
# COMPACT_ATOMS: atom_id res chain seq x y z
N MET A 1 18.51 3.93 1.91
CA MET A 1 18.93 2.51 2.10
C MET A 1 19.16 2.08 3.55
N ALA A 2 19.29 2.98 4.54
CA ALA A 2 19.45 2.59 5.94
C ALA A 2 18.25 1.77 6.50
N ILE A 3 17.03 2.13 6.10
CA ILE A 3 15.80 1.45 6.52
C ILE A 3 15.74 0.00 5.99
N LYS A 4 16.07 -0.22 4.71
CA LYS A 4 16.14 -1.57 4.12
C LYS A 4 17.12 -2.48 4.86
N ARG A 5 18.28 -1.95 5.25
CA ARG A 5 19.28 -2.69 6.03
C ARG A 5 18.79 -3.04 7.44
N LEU A 6 17.91 -2.22 8.02
CA LEU A 6 17.29 -2.52 9.31
C LEU A 6 16.25 -3.64 9.18
N ALA A 7 15.53 -3.68 8.04
CA ALA A 7 14.53 -4.69 7.73
C ALA A 7 15.10 -6.11 7.61
N GLU A 8 16.41 -6.26 7.32
CA GLU A 8 17.08 -7.57 7.30
C GLU A 8 17.10 -8.28 8.66
N ARG A 9 16.99 -7.53 9.77
CA ARG A 9 17.12 -8.05 11.14
C ARG A 9 15.91 -7.80 12.02
N LYS A 10 15.01 -6.91 11.61
CA LYS A 10 13.85 -6.48 12.39
C LYS A 10 12.65 -6.28 11.48
N LEU A 11 11.46 -6.46 12.05
CA LEU A 11 10.23 -6.04 11.37
C LEU A 11 10.19 -4.52 11.34
N VAL A 12 10.02 -3.97 10.13
CA VAL A 12 9.92 -2.54 9.88
C VAL A 12 8.61 -2.26 9.16
N MET A 13 7.86 -1.29 9.66
CA MET A 13 6.66 -0.76 9.01
C MET A 13 6.94 0.67 8.59
N VAL A 14 6.56 1.01 7.37
CA VAL A 14 6.73 2.33 6.77
C VAL A 14 5.37 2.80 6.28
N VAL A 15 5.04 4.06 6.55
CA VAL A 15 3.81 4.72 6.06
C VAL A 15 4.25 5.93 5.26
N GLU A 16 3.87 5.95 4.00
CA GLU A 16 4.25 7.01 3.05
C GLU A 16 3.09 7.29 2.10
N HIS A 17 3.09 8.51 1.56
CA HIS A 17 2.14 8.94 0.53
C HIS A 17 2.73 8.88 -0.88
N ASP A 18 4.05 8.75 -1.00
CA ASP A 18 4.75 8.65 -2.27
C ASP A 18 4.95 7.18 -2.69
N LEU A 19 4.34 6.81 -3.81
CA LEU A 19 4.40 5.46 -4.36
C LEU A 19 5.80 5.11 -4.89
N ALA A 20 6.57 6.07 -5.43
CA ALA A 20 7.90 5.81 -5.97
C ALA A 20 8.88 5.42 -4.86
N THR A 21 8.80 6.12 -3.72
CA THR A 21 9.60 5.81 -2.54
C THR A 21 9.20 4.46 -1.93
N LEU A 22 7.90 4.15 -1.89
CA LEU A 22 7.41 2.84 -1.42
C LEU A 22 7.89 1.68 -2.30
N ASP A 23 7.93 1.84 -3.62
CA ASP A 23 8.41 0.80 -4.55
C ASP A 23 9.86 0.40 -4.27
N ILE A 24 10.70 1.37 -3.91
CA ILE A 24 12.11 1.14 -3.60
C ILE A 24 12.31 0.49 -2.23
N MET A 25 11.45 0.76 -1.27
CA MET A 25 11.68 0.42 0.15
C MET A 25 10.91 -0.81 0.64
N ALA A 26 9.69 -1.04 0.16
CA ALA A 26 8.80 -2.06 0.68
C ALA A 26 9.00 -3.42 0.01
N ASP A 27 8.69 -4.49 0.74
CA ASP A 27 8.56 -5.85 0.18
C ASP A 27 7.10 -6.25 -0.02
N ARG A 28 6.20 -5.69 0.81
CA ARG A 28 4.74 -5.87 0.77
C ARG A 28 4.06 -4.55 1.10
N ILE A 29 2.88 -4.33 0.53
CA ILE A 29 2.09 -3.10 0.72
C ILE A 29 0.68 -3.44 1.18
N HIS A 30 0.16 -2.62 2.10
CA HIS A 30 -1.25 -2.54 2.44
C HIS A 30 -1.84 -1.24 1.90
N ILE A 31 -3.05 -1.32 1.35
CA ILE A 31 -3.78 -0.15 0.87
C ILE A 31 -4.75 0.27 1.97
N PHE A 32 -4.70 1.54 2.35
CA PHE A 32 -5.67 2.16 3.26
C PHE A 32 -6.70 2.90 2.42
N TYR A 33 -7.98 2.56 2.60
CA TYR A 33 -9.09 3.19 1.88
C TYR A 33 -10.28 3.43 2.80
N GLY A 34 -11.18 4.35 2.42
CA GLY A 34 -12.35 4.71 3.21
C GLY A 34 -12.76 6.14 2.99
N SER A 35 -13.43 6.73 3.97
CA SER A 35 -13.91 8.12 3.93
C SER A 35 -13.19 8.95 5.01
N PRO A 36 -12.45 10.02 4.62
CA PRO A 36 -11.73 10.86 5.56
C PRO A 36 -12.63 11.40 6.68
N GLY A 37 -12.22 11.21 7.93
CA GLY A 37 -12.99 11.65 9.10
C GLY A 37 -14.16 10.76 9.48
N VAL A 38 -14.43 9.67 8.74
CA VAL A 38 -15.53 8.73 9.03
C VAL A 38 -15.01 7.34 9.33
N TYR A 39 -14.30 6.70 8.39
CA TYR A 39 -13.76 5.35 8.56
C TYR A 39 -12.57 5.08 7.62
N GLY A 40 -11.71 4.15 8.03
CA GLY A 40 -10.61 3.64 7.22
C GLY A 40 -10.51 2.12 7.37
N ILE A 41 -10.28 1.44 6.26
CA ILE A 41 -10.14 -0.01 6.13
C ILE A 41 -8.73 -0.29 5.59
N VAL A 42 -8.11 -1.35 6.09
CA VAL A 42 -6.79 -1.83 5.65
C VAL A 42 -6.98 -3.07 4.81
N SER A 43 -6.46 -3.07 3.61
CA SER A 43 -6.51 -4.23 2.71
C SER A 43 -5.64 -5.38 3.20
N GLN A 44 -5.83 -6.55 2.57
CA GLN A 44 -4.86 -7.64 2.65
C GLN A 44 -3.47 -7.20 2.15
N PRO A 45 -2.38 -7.86 2.60
CA PRO A 45 -1.03 -7.55 2.16
C PRO A 45 -0.75 -8.04 0.74
N TYR A 46 -0.48 -7.12 -0.18
CA TYR A 46 -0.14 -7.42 -1.57
C TYR A 46 1.37 -7.32 -1.84
N SER A 47 1.82 -7.88 -2.96
CA SER A 47 3.13 -7.52 -3.51
C SER A 47 3.14 -6.06 -3.94
N VAL A 48 4.29 -5.40 -3.84
CA VAL A 48 4.46 -3.97 -4.12
C VAL A 48 3.83 -3.57 -5.46
N ARG A 49 4.24 -4.22 -6.56
CA ARG A 49 3.74 -3.93 -7.90
C ARG A 49 2.22 -4.08 -8.03
N LYS A 50 1.65 -5.12 -7.43
CA LYS A 50 0.20 -5.36 -7.46
C LYS A 50 -0.55 -4.32 -6.63
N GLY A 51 -0.06 -4.02 -5.43
CA GLY A 51 -0.65 -3.02 -4.55
C GLY A 51 -0.64 -1.62 -5.16
N ILE A 52 0.48 -1.20 -5.78
CA ILE A 52 0.58 0.09 -6.46
C ILE A 52 -0.40 0.16 -7.64
N ASN A 53 -0.48 -0.90 -8.47
CA ASN A 53 -1.43 -0.93 -9.58
C ASN A 53 -2.88 -0.86 -9.10
N ASN A 54 -3.27 -1.68 -8.12
CA ASN A 54 -4.61 -1.65 -7.52
C ASN A 54 -4.91 -0.25 -6.93
N PHE A 55 -3.91 0.42 -6.33
CA PHE A 55 -4.05 1.77 -5.82
C PHE A 55 -4.32 2.81 -6.92
N LEU A 56 -3.58 2.72 -8.03
CA LEU A 56 -3.72 3.62 -9.18
C LEU A 56 -5.08 3.41 -9.88
N ASP A 57 -5.47 2.16 -10.10
CA ASP A 57 -6.74 1.76 -10.71
C ASP A 57 -7.96 2.11 -9.85
N GLY A 58 -7.77 2.39 -8.56
CA GLY A 58 -8.86 2.71 -7.62
C GLY A 58 -9.74 1.50 -7.26
N TYR A 59 -9.27 0.29 -7.58
CA TYR A 59 -10.00 -0.96 -7.45
C TYR A 59 -9.11 -2.08 -6.92
N ILE A 60 -9.63 -2.86 -5.96
CA ILE A 60 -9.00 -4.04 -5.41
C ILE A 60 -9.79 -5.28 -5.88
N PRO A 61 -9.31 -6.00 -6.90
CA PRO A 61 -10.02 -7.14 -7.47
C PRO A 61 -10.28 -8.27 -6.46
N GLU A 62 -9.33 -8.52 -5.56
CA GLU A 62 -9.41 -9.63 -4.60
C GLU A 62 -10.47 -9.42 -3.52
N GLU A 63 -10.73 -8.16 -3.18
CA GLU A 63 -11.75 -7.79 -2.19
C GLU A 63 -13.05 -7.37 -2.86
N ASN A 64 -13.09 -7.31 -4.21
CA ASN A 64 -14.20 -6.79 -5.00
C ASN A 64 -14.65 -5.39 -4.53
N ILE A 65 -13.69 -4.51 -4.24
CA ILE A 65 -13.93 -3.16 -3.70
C ILE A 65 -13.36 -2.11 -4.64
N LYS A 66 -14.20 -1.17 -5.05
CA LYS A 66 -13.80 0.07 -5.73
C LYS A 66 -13.84 1.21 -4.72
N PHE A 67 -12.70 1.83 -4.45
CA PHE A 67 -12.59 2.90 -3.45
C PHE A 67 -12.34 4.28 -4.07
N ARG A 68 -12.03 4.35 -5.36
CA ARG A 68 -11.93 5.58 -6.14
C ARG A 68 -12.24 5.29 -7.61
N ASP A 69 -12.65 6.31 -8.35
CA ASP A 69 -12.56 6.22 -9.81
C ASP A 69 -11.09 6.16 -10.27
N PRO A 70 -10.79 5.39 -11.32
CA PRO A 70 -9.44 5.31 -11.87
C PRO A 70 -8.96 6.70 -12.30
N LEU A 71 -7.65 6.95 -12.08
CA LEU A 71 -6.97 8.15 -12.58
C LEU A 71 -6.80 8.10 -14.10
#